data_AF-A0A820RCI7-F1
#
_entry.id   AF-A0A820RCI7-F1
#
_cell.length_a   1.000
_cell.length_b   1.000
_cell.length_c   1.000
_cell.angle_alpha   90.00
_cell.angle_beta   90.00
_cell.angle_gamma   90.00
#
_symmetry.space_group_name_H-M   'P 1'
#
loop_
_entity.id
_entity.type
_entity.pdbx_description
1 polymer ?
#
loop_
_entity_poly.entity_id
_entity_poly.type
_entity_poly.pdbx_seq_one_letter_code
_entity_poly.pdbx_strand_id
1 'polypeptide(L)'
;SLDGDHDLEECQRVTENVLATVYKALSDHHVYLEGTLLKPNIVTPGKDCPKTYSVEQIAEATVIAFRRTVPTAVPGIMFLSGGHNEENST
;
A
#
# COMPACT_ATOMS: atom_id res chain seq x y z
N SER A 1 3.11 1.97 9.07
CA SER A 1 4.35 1.42 9.64
C SER A 1 4.09 -0.05 9.94
N LEU A 2 5.12 -0.90 9.99
CA LEU A 2 4.98 -2.28 10.49
C LEU A 2 4.79 -2.33 12.01
N ASP A 3 4.93 -1.22 12.72
CA ASP A 3 4.76 -1.20 14.18
C ASP A 3 3.31 -1.40 14.61
N GLY A 4 3.12 -2.18 15.68
CA GLY A 4 1.82 -2.40 16.32
C GLY A 4 1.24 -3.79 16.04
N ASP A 5 0.04 -4.02 16.58
CA ASP A 5 -0.71 -5.28 16.59
C ASP A 5 -1.91 -5.29 15.63
N HIS A 6 -2.02 -4.27 14.79
CA HIS A 6 -3.10 -4.11 13.80
C HIS A 6 -3.13 -5.27 12.80
N ASP A 7 -4.33 -5.62 12.36
CA ASP A 7 -4.55 -6.71 11.43
C ASP A 7 -4.41 -6.26 9.95
N LEU A 8 -4.45 -7.22 9.02
CA LEU A 8 -4.27 -6.95 7.59
C LEU A 8 -5.38 -6.04 7.05
N GLU A 9 -6.61 -6.27 7.52
CA GLU A 9 -7.81 -5.55 7.13
C GLU A 9 -7.72 -4.07 7.57
N GLU A 10 -7.22 -3.79 8.76
CA GLU A 10 -6.95 -2.45 9.25
C GLU A 10 -5.86 -1.74 8.43
N CYS A 11 -4.75 -2.42 8.14
CA CYS A 11 -3.70 -1.87 7.27
C CYS A 11 -4.23 -1.54 5.87
N GLN A 12 -5.07 -2.40 5.30
CA GLN A 12 -5.71 -2.18 4.01
C GLN A 12 -6.59 -0.92 4.04
N ARG A 13 -7.46 -0.81 5.04
CA ARG A 13 -8.37 0.34 5.21
C ARG A 13 -7.60 1.65 5.37
N VAL A 14 -6.54 1.66 6.16
CA VAL A 14 -5.71 2.86 6.35
C VAL A 14 -4.98 3.22 5.05
N THR A 15 -4.45 2.22 4.35
CA THR A 15 -3.79 2.41 3.04
C THR A 15 -4.76 3.03 2.02
N GLU A 16 -5.99 2.53 1.94
CA GLU A 16 -7.02 3.09 1.05
C GLU A 16 -7.33 4.56 1.38
N ASN A 17 -7.52 4.89 2.67
CA ASN A 17 -7.79 6.27 3.09
C ASN A 17 -6.64 7.22 2.78
N VAL A 18 -5.40 6.78 3.03
CA VAL A 18 -4.20 7.59 2.77
C VAL A 18 -4.04 7.81 1.28
N LEU A 19 -4.11 6.77 0.45
CA LEU A 19 -3.94 6.90 -1.00
C LEU A 19 -5.05 7.74 -1.64
N ALA A 20 -6.30 7.60 -1.21
CA ALA A 20 -7.39 8.45 -1.68
C ALA A 20 -7.12 9.94 -1.36
N THR A 21 -6.62 10.22 -0.15
CA THR A 21 -6.25 11.59 0.26
C THR A 21 -5.07 12.12 -0.56
N VAL A 22 -4.05 11.29 -0.79
CA VAL A 22 -2.87 11.63 -1.62
C VAL A 22 -3.30 11.99 -3.04
N TYR A 23 -4.07 11.14 -3.72
CA TYR A 23 -4.46 11.40 -5.11
C TYR A 23 -5.44 12.57 -5.24
N LYS A 24 -6.28 12.81 -4.22
CA LYS A 24 -7.07 14.05 -4.15
C LYS A 24 -6.16 15.28 -4.09
N ALA A 25 -5.16 15.27 -3.21
CA ALA A 25 -4.21 16.39 -3.11
C ALA A 25 -3.40 16.58 -4.41
N LEU A 26 -2.92 15.50 -5.03
CA LEU A 26 -2.21 15.59 -6.33
C LEU A 26 -3.11 16.23 -7.41
N SER A 27 -4.40 15.87 -7.44
CA SER A 27 -5.37 16.48 -8.34
C SER A 27 -5.59 17.97 -8.05
N ASP A 28 -5.74 18.35 -6.78
CA ASP A 28 -5.91 19.74 -6.35
C ASP A 28 -4.71 20.63 -6.68
N HIS A 29 -3.52 20.03 -6.72
CA HIS A 29 -2.27 20.69 -7.08
C HIS A 29 -1.92 20.56 -8.57
N HIS A 30 -2.85 20.08 -9.41
CA HIS A 30 -2.70 19.95 -10.86
C HIS A 30 -1.46 19.12 -11.28
N VAL A 31 -1.14 18.08 -10.51
CA VAL A 31 -0.01 17.20 -10.82
C VAL A 31 -0.34 16.30 -12.02
N TYR A 32 0.58 16.23 -12.98
CA TYR A 32 0.50 15.35 -14.14
C TYR A 32 0.89 13.90 -13.76
N LEU A 33 -0.11 13.03 -13.58
CA LEU A 33 0.07 11.70 -12.98
C LEU A 33 0.91 10.75 -13.84
N GLU A 34 0.84 10.86 -15.16
CA GLU A 34 1.62 10.07 -16.11
C GLU A 34 3.13 10.34 -15.99
N GLY A 35 3.52 11.46 -15.36
CA GLY A 35 4.90 11.81 -15.02
C GLY A 35 5.32 11.44 -13.60
N THR A 36 4.52 10.65 -12.86
CA THR A 36 4.79 10.30 -11.46
C THR A 36 5.12 8.82 -11.27
N LEU A 37 5.65 8.47 -10.11
CA LEU A 37 5.72 7.10 -9.61
C LEU A 37 5.16 7.07 -8.20
N LEU A 38 4.39 6.03 -7.86
CA LEU A 38 3.97 5.79 -6.49
C LEU A 38 4.99 4.88 -5.80
N LYS A 39 5.39 5.24 -4.58
CA LYS A 39 6.28 4.42 -3.75
C LYS A 39 5.61 4.02 -2.42
N PRO A 40 4.66 3.08 -2.42
CA PRO A 40 3.87 2.77 -1.24
C PRO A 40 4.51 1.66 -0.39
N ASN A 41 3.94 1.43 0.80
CA ASN A 41 4.11 0.18 1.53
C ASN A 41 3.31 -0.95 0.89
N ILE A 42 3.70 -2.20 1.17
CA ILE A 42 2.85 -3.37 0.99
C ILE A 42 1.79 -3.36 2.10
N VAL A 43 0.58 -3.84 1.83
CA VAL A 43 -0.46 -4.01 2.86
C VAL A 43 -0.15 -5.27 3.65
N THR A 44 0.32 -5.10 4.88
CA THR A 44 0.75 -6.18 5.77
C THR A 44 0.20 -5.97 7.17
N PRO A 45 0.00 -7.03 7.97
CA PRO A 45 -0.32 -6.87 9.38
C PRO A 45 0.86 -6.22 10.13
N GLY A 46 0.57 -5.64 11.28
CA GLY A 46 1.59 -5.18 12.20
C GLY A 46 2.50 -6.32 12.66
N LYS A 47 3.75 -6.00 13.01
CA LYS A 47 4.77 -6.96 13.45
C LYS A 47 4.39 -7.72 14.71
N ASP A 48 3.54 -7.11 15.55
CA ASP A 48 3.07 -7.67 16.81
C ASP A 48 1.66 -8.29 16.66
N CYS A 49 1.14 -8.40 15.42
CA CYS A 49 -0.18 -8.98 15.16
C CYS A 49 -0.18 -10.49 15.47
N PRO A 50 -1.14 -10.99 16.30
CA PRO A 50 -1.20 -12.40 16.64
C PRO A 50 -1.71 -13.30 15.51
N LYS A 51 -2.33 -12.71 14.46
CA LYS A 51 -2.88 -13.43 13.30
C LYS A 51 -1.85 -13.44 12.17
N THR A 52 -1.56 -14.63 11.65
CA THR A 52 -0.69 -14.81 10.48
C THR A 52 -1.51 -14.82 9.20
N TYR A 53 -0.91 -14.30 8.13
CA TYR A 53 -1.51 -14.25 6.80
C TYR A 53 -0.57 -14.86 5.77
N SER A 54 -1.12 -15.49 4.73
CA SER A 54 -0.33 -15.98 3.62
C SER A 54 0.13 -14.85 2.69
N VAL A 55 1.14 -15.12 1.87
CA VAL A 55 1.64 -14.18 0.86
C VAL A 55 0.54 -13.80 -0.12
N GLU A 56 -0.33 -14.76 -0.48
CA GLU A 56 -1.46 -14.54 -1.38
C GLU A 56 -2.49 -13.57 -0.77
N GLN A 57 -2.76 -13.68 0.54
CA GLN A 57 -3.66 -12.77 1.24
C GLN A 57 -3.09 -11.34 1.29
N ILE A 58 -1.78 -11.22 1.56
CA ILE A 58 -1.06 -9.93 1.55
C ILE A 58 -1.09 -9.31 0.14
N ALA A 59 -0.82 -10.10 -0.88
CA ALA A 59 -0.84 -9.66 -2.27
C ALA A 59 -2.24 -9.22 -2.70
N GLU A 60 -3.27 -10.00 -2.37
CA GLU A 60 -4.65 -9.68 -2.67
C GLU A 60 -5.08 -8.37 -2.00
N ALA A 61 -4.85 -8.22 -0.69
CA ALA A 61 -5.17 -7.00 0.04
C ALA A 61 -4.46 -5.77 -0.55
N THR A 62 -3.18 -5.92 -0.92
CA THR A 62 -2.38 -4.87 -1.54
C THR A 62 -2.94 -4.45 -2.90
N VAL A 63 -3.21 -5.41 -3.79
CA VAL A 63 -3.74 -5.13 -5.12
C VAL A 63 -5.14 -4.53 -5.04
N ILE A 64 -5.99 -5.00 -4.12
CA ILE A 64 -7.33 -4.43 -3.91
C ILE A 64 -7.23 -2.98 -3.46
N ALA A 65 -6.39 -2.66 -2.47
CA ALA A 65 -6.20 -1.30 -1.99
C ALA A 65 -5.79 -0.35 -3.13
N PHE A 66 -4.87 -0.78 -3.99
CA PHE A 66 -4.41 0.02 -5.13
C PHE A 66 -5.49 0.17 -6.19
N ARG A 67 -6.19 -0.90 -6.57
CA ARG A 67 -7.28 -0.83 -7.54
C ARG A 67 -8.42 0.08 -7.10
N ARG A 68 -8.61 0.25 -5.80
CA ARG A 68 -9.62 1.16 -5.24
C ARG A 68 -9.21 2.62 -5.22
N THR A 69 -7.91 2.94 -5.32
CA THR A 69 -7.42 4.30 -4.97
C THR A 69 -6.40 4.91 -5.93
N VAL A 70 -5.66 4.10 -6.69
CA VAL A 70 -4.60 4.55 -7.61
C VAL A 70 -5.18 4.75 -9.00
N PRO A 71 -5.18 5.97 -9.56
CA PRO A 71 -5.59 6.21 -10.94
C PRO A 71 -4.71 5.45 -11.94
N THR A 72 -5.31 4.90 -13.00
CA THR A 72 -4.59 4.12 -14.04
C THR A 72 -3.58 4.94 -14.84
N ALA A 73 -3.62 6.27 -14.75
CA ALA A 73 -2.64 7.17 -15.35
C ALA A 73 -1.24 7.07 -14.70
N VAL A 74 -1.14 6.58 -13.46
CA VAL A 74 0.14 6.41 -12.77
C VAL A 74 0.91 5.24 -13.42
N PRO A 75 2.07 5.47 -14.03
CA PRO A 75 2.75 4.47 -14.85
C PRO A 75 3.44 3.36 -14.07
N GLY A 76 3.67 3.55 -12.76
CA GLY A 76 4.38 2.57 -11.96
C GLY A 76 4.18 2.71 -10.45
N ILE A 77 4.21 1.55 -9.80
CA ILE A 77 4.19 1.39 -8.34
C ILE A 77 5.49 0.67 -7.95
N MET A 78 6.33 1.32 -7.16
CA MET A 78 7.63 0.83 -6.73
C MET A 78 7.61 0.61 -5.22
N PHE A 79 7.47 -0.64 -4.76
CA PHE A 79 7.31 -0.90 -3.32
C PHE A 79 8.54 -0.48 -2.49
N LEU A 80 8.28 -0.04 -1.26
CA LEU A 80 9.29 0.02 -0.20
C LEU A 80 9.49 -1.38 0.38
N SER A 81 10.74 -1.78 0.65
CA SER A 81 11.03 -3.04 1.36
C SER A 81 10.54 -3.02 2.81
N GLY A 82 10.28 -1.85 3.39
CA GLY A 82 9.44 -1.68 4.59
C GLY A 82 9.95 -2.32 5.89
N GLY A 83 11.13 -2.95 5.91
CA GLY A 83 11.62 -3.77 7.03
C GLY A 83 11.40 -5.27 6.86
N HIS A 84 10.89 -5.72 5.70
CA HIS A 84 10.87 -7.12 5.31
C HIS A 84 12.31 -7.63 5.06
N ASN A 85 12.53 -8.92 5.29
CA ASN A 85 13.77 -9.58 4.87
C ASN A 85 13.78 -9.74 3.33
N GLU A 86 14.92 -10.07 2.75
CA GLU A 86 15.08 -10.18 1.29
C GLU A 86 14.14 -11.23 0.68
N GLU A 87 13.97 -12.37 1.34
CA GLU A 87 13.12 -13.47 0.87
C GLU A 87 11.63 -13.07 0.81
N ASN A 88 11.13 -12.35 1.81
CA ASN A 88 9.75 -11.86 1.79
C ASN A 88 9.56 -10.61 0.91
N SER A 89 10.65 -10.02 0.40
CA SER A 89 10.61 -8.84 -0.47
C SER A 89 10.69 -9.17 -1.97
N THR A 90 10.91 -10.44 -2.32
CA THR A 90 11.13 -10.93 -3.70
C THR A 90 9.95 -11.77 -4.15
#